data_AF-A0A2I0F4A2-F1
#
_entry.id   AF-A0A2I0F4A2-F1
#
_cell.length_a   1.000
_cell.length_b   1.000
_cell.length_c   1.000
_cell.angle_alpha   90.00
_cell.angle_beta   90.00
_cell.angle_gamma   90.00
#
_symmetry.space_group_name_H-M   'P 1'
#
loop_
_entity.id
_entity.type
_entity.pdbx_description
1 polymer ?
#
loop_
_entity_poly.entity_id
_entity_poly.type
_entity_poly.pdbx_seq_one_letter_code
_entity_poly.pdbx_strand_id
1 'polypeptide(L)'
;MDGNQKIAKAMTYIAWISGLIVMTLFFNSYLSNQQNPNSDPESYQQNGNAVVMLQQNRAGHYVTNGYINGYQVKFLLDTGATQVSIPAKVAEQIGLDAGYSQSVNTANGVIEVFSTHLDSLSVGELTLYDLSANINPYMQGDTILLGMNALKQVKLVQQGKTLTLSEY
;
A
#
# COMPACT_ATOMS: atom_id res chain seq x y z
N MET A 1 26.18 -42.06 32.23
CA MET A 1 26.82 -40.76 31.91
C MET A 1 26.34 -40.14 30.57
N ASP A 2 25.46 -40.79 29.80
CA ASP A 2 25.08 -40.39 28.42
C ASP A 2 23.84 -39.47 28.33
N GLY A 3 22.95 -39.48 29.33
CA GLY A 3 21.70 -38.69 29.31
C GLY A 3 21.89 -37.17 29.30
N ASN A 4 22.85 -36.65 30.07
CA ASN A 4 23.06 -35.20 30.20
C ASN A 4 23.65 -34.57 28.93
N GLN A 5 24.49 -35.30 28.18
CA GLN A 5 25.03 -34.82 26.91
C GLN A 5 23.96 -34.74 25.81
N LYS A 6 23.01 -35.68 25.80
CA LYS A 6 21.87 -35.68 24.87
C LYS A 6 20.92 -34.51 25.15
N ILE A 7 20.63 -34.23 26.43
CA ILE A 7 19.81 -33.08 26.85
C ILE A 7 20.50 -31.75 26.48
N ALA A 8 21.80 -31.60 26.76
CA ALA A 8 22.54 -30.39 26.41
C ALA A 8 22.55 -30.13 24.89
N LYS A 9 22.77 -31.16 24.07
CA LYS A 9 22.71 -31.04 22.60
C LYS A 9 21.31 -30.65 22.12
N ALA A 10 20.26 -31.28 22.68
CA ALA A 10 18.87 -30.94 22.36
C ALA A 10 18.55 -29.48 22.72
N MET A 11 18.98 -29.00 23.90
CA MET A 11 18.80 -27.61 24.32
C MET A 11 19.52 -26.64 23.39
N THR A 12 20.76 -26.96 22.96
CA THR A 12 21.50 -26.12 22.00
C THR A 12 20.79 -26.04 20.65
N TYR A 13 20.28 -27.15 20.12
CA TYR A 13 19.51 -27.13 18.87
C TYR A 13 18.22 -26.33 19.00
N ILE A 14 17.49 -26.49 20.11
CA ILE A 14 16.28 -25.71 20.38
C ILE A 14 16.62 -24.22 20.46
N ALA A 15 17.69 -23.84 21.15
CA ALA A 15 18.12 -22.44 21.27
C ALA A 15 18.48 -21.82 19.91
N TRP A 16 19.18 -22.56 19.04
CA TRP A 16 19.46 -22.11 17.67
C TRP A 16 18.20 -21.98 16.83
N ILE A 17 17.29 -22.96 16.89
CA ILE A 17 16.02 -22.91 16.14
C ILE A 17 15.16 -21.74 16.62
N SER A 18 15.00 -21.56 17.94
CA SER A 18 14.26 -20.43 18.50
C SER A 18 14.90 -19.10 18.14
N GLY A 19 16.24 -19.02 18.19
CA GLY A 19 16.99 -17.82 17.81
C GLY A 19 16.77 -17.47 16.34
N LEU A 20 16.82 -18.46 15.44
CA LEU A 20 16.55 -18.27 14.02
C LEU A 20 15.11 -17.83 13.76
N ILE A 21 14.12 -18.42 14.44
CA ILE A 21 12.71 -18.02 14.31
C ILE A 21 12.54 -16.55 14.75
N VAL A 22 13.05 -16.18 15.92
CA VAL A 22 12.97 -14.80 16.42
C VAL A 22 13.67 -13.82 15.47
N MET A 23 14.85 -14.19 14.96
CA MET A 23 15.59 -13.38 14.01
C MET A 23 14.82 -13.21 12.69
N THR A 24 14.20 -14.27 12.16
CA THR A 24 13.38 -14.20 10.94
C THR A 24 12.16 -13.30 11.16
N LEU A 25 11.45 -13.42 12.29
CA LEU A 25 10.32 -12.56 12.60
C LEU A 25 10.74 -11.09 12.74
N PHE A 26 11.84 -10.83 13.44
CA PHE A 26 12.41 -9.48 13.61
C PHE A 26 12.85 -8.87 12.28
N PHE A 27 13.61 -9.62 11.47
CA PHE A 27 14.13 -9.15 10.19
C PHE A 27 13.01 -8.90 9.18
N ASN A 28 11.96 -9.73 9.18
CA ASN A 28 10.78 -9.53 8.36
C ASN A 28 10.06 -8.22 8.73
N SER A 29 9.88 -7.96 10.04
CA SER A 29 9.29 -6.71 10.52
C SER A 29 10.14 -5.49 10.19
N TYR A 30 11.47 -5.62 10.19
CA TYR A 30 12.36 -4.53 9.82
C TYR A 30 12.33 -4.23 8.32
N LEU A 31 12.20 -5.24 7.47
CA LEU A 31 12.08 -5.07 6.02
C LEU A 31 10.71 -4.50 5.61
N SER A 32 9.62 -4.96 6.21
CA SER A 32 8.27 -4.49 5.88
C SER A 32 8.11 -2.99 6.13
N ASN A 33 8.64 -2.50 7.26
CA ASN A 33 8.63 -1.07 7.59
C ASN A 33 9.46 -0.21 6.60
N GLN A 34 10.47 -0.79 5.95
CA GLN A 34 11.23 -0.06 4.93
C GLN A 34 10.48 0.08 3.62
N GLN A 35 9.57 -0.85 3.31
CA GLN A 35 8.77 -0.82 2.08
C GLN A 35 7.57 0.12 2.23
N ASN A 36 6.85 0.02 3.35
CA ASN A 36 5.74 0.89 3.69
C ASN A 36 5.94 1.46 5.12
N PRO A 37 6.59 2.62 5.27
CA PRO A 37 6.69 3.31 6.56
C PRO A 37 5.37 3.97 7.00
N ASN A 38 4.33 3.93 6.17
CA ASN A 38 3.01 4.53 6.41
C ASN A 38 1.92 3.44 6.46
N SER A 39 2.18 2.37 7.21
CA SER A 39 1.19 1.31 7.43
C SER A 39 -0.01 1.80 8.25
N ASP A 40 0.22 2.81 9.07
CA ASP A 40 -0.76 3.62 9.78
C ASP A 40 -0.30 5.09 9.66
N PRO A 41 -0.73 5.81 8.60
CA PRO A 41 -0.22 7.14 8.33
C PRO A 41 -0.66 8.12 9.41
N GLU A 42 0.23 9.02 9.82
CA GLU A 42 -0.13 10.12 10.72
C GLU A 42 -1.15 11.02 10.02
N SER A 43 -2.31 11.21 10.65
CA SER A 43 -3.36 12.08 10.13
C SER A 43 -4.14 12.76 11.25
N TYR A 44 -4.67 13.95 10.96
CA TYR A 44 -5.45 14.75 11.90
C TYR A 44 -6.33 15.76 11.16
N GLN A 45 -7.36 16.25 11.86
CA GLN A 45 -8.18 17.38 11.39
C GLN A 45 -7.54 18.72 11.72
N GLN A 46 -7.44 19.60 10.73
CA GLN A 46 -7.01 20.98 10.90
C GLN A 46 -8.04 21.92 10.28
N ASN A 47 -8.71 22.72 11.12
CA ASN A 47 -9.77 23.65 10.70
C ASN A 47 -10.92 22.97 9.92
N GLY A 48 -11.20 21.69 10.23
CA GLY A 48 -12.24 20.91 9.54
C GLY A 48 -11.78 20.23 8.24
N ASN A 49 -10.51 20.37 7.88
CA ASN A 49 -9.90 19.69 6.74
C ASN A 49 -9.00 18.54 7.23
N ALA A 50 -9.11 17.38 6.59
CA ALA A 50 -8.21 16.27 6.86
C ALA A 50 -6.79 16.57 6.37
N VAL A 51 -5.79 16.24 7.19
CA VAL A 51 -4.36 16.32 6.88
C VAL A 51 -3.73 14.96 7.10
N VAL A 52 -2.93 14.49 6.15
CA VAL A 52 -2.22 13.21 6.20
C VAL A 52 -0.75 13.44 5.89
N MET A 53 0.14 12.87 6.70
CA MET A 53 1.58 12.95 6.51
C MET A 53 2.17 11.60 6.15
N LEU A 54 2.81 11.54 4.99
CA LEU A 54 3.44 10.33 4.46
C LEU A 54 4.96 10.50 4.43
N GLN A 55 5.67 9.51 4.97
CA GLN A 55 7.11 9.38 4.89
C GLN A 55 7.51 8.64 3.62
N GLN A 56 8.53 9.15 2.95
CA GLN A 56 9.12 8.51 1.79
C GLN A 56 9.86 7.24 2.22
N ASN A 57 9.59 6.14 1.53
CA ASN A 57 10.27 4.87 1.77
C ASN A 57 11.72 4.89 1.24
N ARG A 58 12.49 3.83 1.49
CA ARG A 58 13.90 3.76 1.05
C ARG A 58 14.09 3.79 -0.47
N ALA A 59 13.07 3.41 -1.24
CA ALA A 59 13.08 3.44 -2.70
C ALA A 59 12.71 4.82 -3.28
N GLY A 60 12.38 5.80 -2.44
CA GLY A 60 11.97 7.13 -2.89
C GLY A 60 10.47 7.25 -3.17
N HIS A 61 9.66 6.26 -2.78
CA HIS A 61 8.22 6.23 -3.04
C HIS A 61 7.40 6.54 -1.79
N TYR A 62 6.19 7.06 -1.99
CA TYR A 62 5.18 7.16 -0.94
C TYR A 62 4.21 6.00 -1.07
N VAL A 63 4.37 5.02 -0.17
CA VAL A 63 3.50 3.86 -0.05
C VAL A 63 2.71 4.04 1.24
N THR A 64 1.42 3.76 1.24
CA THR A 64 0.57 3.90 2.43
C THR A 64 -0.51 2.84 2.43
N ASN A 65 -0.95 2.41 3.61
CA ASN A 65 -2.21 1.69 3.69
C ASN A 65 -3.38 2.69 3.65
N GLY A 66 -4.55 2.18 3.30
CA GLY A 66 -5.80 2.92 3.29
C GLY A 66 -6.97 1.99 3.04
N TYR A 67 -8.11 2.53 2.62
CA TYR A 67 -9.30 1.75 2.35
C TYR A 67 -9.92 2.10 0.99
N ILE A 68 -10.50 1.10 0.33
CA ILE A 68 -11.44 1.28 -0.78
C ILE A 68 -12.75 0.63 -0.37
N ASN A 69 -13.85 1.36 -0.39
CA ASN A 69 -15.18 0.86 -0.02
C ASN A 69 -15.18 0.10 1.33
N GLY A 70 -14.35 0.55 2.29
CA GLY A 70 -14.18 -0.08 3.61
C GLY A 70 -13.22 -1.27 3.68
N TYR A 71 -12.65 -1.73 2.56
CA TYR A 71 -11.65 -2.80 2.54
C TYR A 71 -10.23 -2.25 2.63
N GLN A 72 -9.43 -2.79 3.54
CA GLN A 72 -8.05 -2.37 3.71
C GLN A 72 -7.21 -2.76 2.48
N VAL A 73 -6.52 -1.77 1.90
CA VAL A 73 -5.66 -1.93 0.72
C VAL A 73 -4.35 -1.16 0.89
N LYS A 74 -3.43 -1.38 -0.04
CA LYS A 74 -2.13 -0.70 -0.09
C LYS A 74 -2.03 0.16 -1.33
N PHE A 75 -1.63 1.40 -1.14
CA PHE A 75 -1.47 2.39 -2.19
C PHE A 75 -0.01 2.74 -2.40
N LEU A 76 0.34 2.98 -3.66
CA LEU A 76 1.52 3.70 -4.10
C LEU A 76 1.05 5.01 -4.74
N LEU A 77 1.51 6.15 -4.25
CA LEU A 77 1.24 7.41 -4.91
C LEU A 77 2.05 7.48 -6.23
N ASP A 78 1.34 7.59 -7.34
CA ASP A 78 1.92 7.59 -8.68
C ASP A 78 1.36 8.75 -9.52
N THR A 79 2.13 9.82 -9.60
CA THR A 79 1.79 11.00 -10.42
C THR A 79 1.87 10.73 -11.93
N GLY A 80 2.46 9.60 -12.34
CA GLY A 80 2.50 9.16 -13.74
C GLY A 80 1.23 8.44 -14.19
N ALA A 81 0.41 7.96 -13.26
CA ALA A 81 -0.87 7.33 -13.56
C ALA A 81 -1.98 8.39 -13.69
N THR A 82 -2.76 8.34 -14.77
CA THR A 82 -3.90 9.26 -14.96
C THR A 82 -5.06 8.94 -14.02
N GLN A 83 -5.36 7.66 -13.83
CA GLN A 83 -6.45 7.15 -13.01
C GLN A 83 -5.91 6.19 -11.95
N VAL A 84 -6.68 5.97 -10.87
CA VAL A 84 -6.41 4.89 -9.92
C VAL A 84 -6.38 3.55 -10.67
N SER A 85 -5.29 2.78 -10.52
CA SER A 85 -5.10 1.49 -11.19
C SER A 85 -4.98 0.36 -10.16
N ILE A 86 -5.90 -0.58 -10.23
CA ILE A 86 -6.11 -1.64 -9.24
C ILE A 86 -5.70 -2.97 -9.87
N PRO A 87 -4.78 -3.75 -9.26
CA PRO A 87 -4.48 -5.10 -9.75
C PRO A 87 -5.75 -5.96 -9.78
N ALA A 88 -5.97 -6.74 -10.85
CA ALA A 88 -7.16 -7.59 -10.97
C ALA A 88 -7.38 -8.53 -9.77
N LYS A 89 -6.30 -9.07 -9.22
CA LYS A 89 -6.33 -9.88 -8.00
C LYS A 89 -6.93 -9.13 -6.80
N VAL A 90 -6.57 -7.85 -6.63
CA VAL A 90 -7.08 -7.03 -5.52
C VAL A 90 -8.55 -6.71 -5.75
N ALA A 91 -8.91 -6.31 -6.97
CA ALA A 91 -10.30 -6.03 -7.34
C ALA A 91 -11.23 -7.23 -7.03
N GLU A 92 -10.81 -8.45 -7.37
CA GLU A 92 -11.54 -9.68 -7.03
C GLU A 92 -11.65 -9.87 -5.50
N GLN A 93 -10.57 -9.63 -4.75
CA GLN A 93 -10.55 -9.79 -3.29
C GLN A 93 -11.50 -8.83 -2.56
N ILE A 94 -11.66 -7.62 -3.06
CA ILE A 94 -12.52 -6.58 -2.45
C ILE A 94 -13.88 -6.43 -3.16
N GLY A 95 -14.17 -7.31 -4.12
CA GLY A 95 -15.47 -7.37 -4.79
C GLY A 95 -15.80 -6.18 -5.69
N LEU A 96 -14.81 -5.63 -6.40
CA LEU A 96 -15.05 -4.59 -7.40
C LEU A 96 -15.51 -5.18 -8.74
N ASP A 97 -16.54 -4.57 -9.31
CA ASP A 97 -17.09 -4.97 -10.59
C ASP A 97 -16.29 -4.40 -11.78
N ALA A 98 -15.93 -5.29 -12.71
CA ALA A 98 -15.34 -4.88 -13.98
C ALA A 98 -16.42 -4.36 -14.94
N GLY A 99 -16.26 -3.12 -15.37
CA GLY A 99 -17.06 -2.47 -16.40
C GLY A 99 -16.52 -2.71 -17.81
N TYR A 100 -16.68 -1.72 -18.67
CA TYR A 100 -16.20 -1.78 -20.06
C TYR A 100 -14.67 -1.79 -20.13
N SER A 101 -14.15 -2.49 -21.14
CA SER A 101 -12.73 -2.48 -21.50
C SER A 101 -12.31 -1.13 -22.11
N GLN A 102 -11.10 -0.69 -21.78
CA GLN A 102 -10.46 0.50 -22.30
C GLN A 102 -8.95 0.29 -22.47
N SER A 103 -8.36 0.93 -23.48
CA SER A 103 -6.92 0.91 -23.69
C SER A 103 -6.23 2.04 -22.93
N VAL A 104 -5.19 1.72 -22.16
CA VAL A 104 -4.39 2.69 -21.41
C VAL A 104 -2.93 2.64 -21.88
N ASN A 105 -2.35 3.83 -22.07
CA ASN A 105 -0.93 3.98 -22.34
C ASN A 105 -0.12 3.84 -21.04
N THR A 106 0.83 2.92 -21.02
CA THR A 106 1.79 2.75 -19.93
C THR A 106 3.22 2.90 -20.44
N ALA A 107 4.19 2.92 -19.52
CA ALA A 107 5.60 2.93 -19.89
C ALA A 107 6.01 1.71 -20.75
N ASN A 108 5.32 0.58 -20.62
CA ASN A 108 5.60 -0.66 -21.36
C ASN A 108 4.73 -0.80 -22.62
N GLY A 109 4.00 0.25 -23.01
CA GLY A 109 3.10 0.25 -24.17
C GLY A 109 1.64 0.29 -23.79
N VAL A 110 0.78 0.05 -24.78
CA VAL A 110 -0.67 0.07 -24.62
C VAL A 110 -1.14 -1.26 -24.06
N ILE A 111 -1.92 -1.21 -22.98
CA ILE A 111 -2.55 -2.40 -22.38
C ILE A 111 -4.06 -2.21 -22.33
N GLU A 112 -4.77 -3.33 -22.27
CA GLU A 112 -6.20 -3.38 -22.02
C GLU A 112 -6.47 -3.43 -20.51
N VAL A 113 -7.37 -2.57 -20.03
CA VAL A 113 -7.83 -2.53 -18.63
C VAL A 113 -9.35 -2.41 -18.60
N PHE A 114 -9.98 -2.72 -17.47
CA PHE A 114 -11.43 -2.62 -17.30
C PHE A 114 -11.78 -1.44 -16.42
N SER A 115 -12.77 -0.64 -16.78
CA SER A 115 -13.28 0.42 -15.89
C SER A 115 -13.85 -0.16 -14.60
N THR A 116 -13.77 0.60 -13.51
CA THR A 116 -14.50 0.33 -12.27
C THR A 116 -14.78 1.65 -11.57
N HIS A 117 -15.66 1.61 -10.58
CA HIS A 117 -16.01 2.74 -9.74
C HIS A 117 -15.68 2.47 -8.27
N LEU A 118 -15.21 3.49 -7.55
CA LEU A 118 -14.94 3.43 -6.12
C LEU A 118 -15.87 4.41 -5.41
N ASP A 119 -16.74 3.89 -4.55
CA ASP A 119 -17.66 4.70 -3.75
C ASP A 119 -16.86 5.60 -2.79
N SER A 120 -15.83 5.02 -2.18
CA SER A 120 -14.90 5.76 -1.33
C SER A 120 -13.47 5.22 -1.41
N LEU A 121 -12.53 6.13 -1.24
CA LEU A 121 -11.12 5.86 -1.07
C LEU A 121 -10.59 6.70 0.09
N SER A 122 -10.00 6.07 1.10
CA SER A 122 -9.44 6.81 2.25
C SER A 122 -7.99 6.46 2.55
N VAL A 123 -7.28 7.45 3.06
CA VAL A 123 -5.92 7.35 3.60
C VAL A 123 -5.89 8.15 4.89
N GLY A 124 -5.68 7.50 6.04
CA GLY A 124 -5.86 8.15 7.34
C GLY A 124 -7.27 8.74 7.46
N GLU A 125 -7.36 9.99 7.93
CA GLU A 125 -8.63 10.73 8.01
C GLU A 125 -9.12 11.34 6.67
N LEU A 126 -8.30 11.33 5.62
CA LEU A 126 -8.67 11.87 4.32
C LEU A 126 -9.51 10.87 3.53
N THR A 127 -10.69 11.29 3.05
CA THR A 127 -11.59 10.44 2.26
C THR A 127 -12.02 11.15 0.98
N LEU A 128 -11.85 10.46 -0.14
CA LEU A 128 -12.34 10.84 -1.45
C LEU A 128 -13.53 9.95 -1.82
N TYR A 129 -14.46 10.48 -2.60
CA TYR A 129 -15.68 9.78 -3.00
C TYR A 129 -15.83 9.80 -4.52
N ASP A 130 -16.65 8.90 -5.05
CA ASP A 130 -17.08 8.90 -6.46
C ASP A 130 -15.89 8.90 -7.44
N LEU A 131 -14.94 7.98 -7.22
CA LEU A 131 -13.70 7.91 -8.01
C LEU A 131 -13.80 6.89 -9.14
N SER A 132 -13.51 7.34 -10.36
CA SER A 132 -13.23 6.44 -11.48
C SER A 132 -11.89 5.73 -11.27
N ALA A 133 -11.84 4.44 -11.57
CA ALA A 133 -10.61 3.65 -11.53
C ALA A 133 -10.59 2.64 -12.67
N ASN A 134 -9.47 1.94 -12.82
CA ASN A 134 -9.35 0.80 -13.71
C ASN A 134 -8.82 -0.43 -12.99
N ILE A 135 -9.33 -1.58 -13.38
CA ILE A 135 -8.83 -2.91 -13.03
C ILE A 135 -7.82 -3.31 -14.10
N ASN A 136 -6.59 -3.57 -13.68
CA ASN A 136 -5.47 -3.89 -14.54
C ASN A 136 -5.08 -5.38 -14.40
N PRO A 137 -5.36 -6.23 -15.41
CA PRO A 137 -5.00 -7.65 -15.40
C PRO A 137 -3.49 -7.92 -15.47
N TYR A 138 -2.72 -6.96 -15.97
CA TYR A 138 -1.28 -7.09 -16.17
C TYR A 138 -0.46 -6.59 -14.98
N MET A 139 -1.11 -5.92 -14.01
CA MET A 139 -0.45 -5.42 -12.82
C MET A 139 -0.23 -6.55 -11.81
N GLN A 140 1.03 -6.73 -11.43
CA GLN A 140 1.44 -7.76 -10.46
C GLN A 140 1.43 -7.20 -9.03
N GLY A 141 1.26 -8.09 -8.05
CA GLY A 141 1.27 -7.73 -6.63
C GLY A 141 -0.10 -7.28 -6.10
N ASP A 142 -0.07 -6.57 -4.98
CA ASP A 142 -1.25 -6.15 -4.20
C ASP A 142 -1.34 -4.62 -4.02
N THR A 143 -0.45 -3.87 -4.67
CA THR A 143 -0.34 -2.42 -4.50
C THR A 143 -1.12 -1.71 -5.59
N ILE A 144 -2.01 -0.81 -5.20
CA ILE A 144 -2.83 0.02 -6.07
C ILE A 144 -2.09 1.31 -6.39
N LEU A 145 -2.10 1.75 -7.65
CA LEU A 145 -1.55 3.07 -8.02
C LEU A 145 -2.60 4.15 -7.76
N LEU A 146 -2.27 5.12 -6.92
CA LEU A 146 -3.06 6.34 -6.74
C LEU A 146 -2.68 7.33 -7.84
N GLY A 147 -3.53 7.38 -8.87
CA GLY A 147 -3.35 8.26 -10.01
C GLY A 147 -3.83 9.70 -9.78
N MET A 148 -3.57 10.54 -10.77
CA MET A 148 -3.81 11.97 -10.73
C MET A 148 -5.29 12.36 -10.60
N ASN A 149 -6.24 11.50 -10.97
CA ASN A 149 -7.66 11.79 -10.75
C ASN A 149 -8.05 11.83 -9.26
N ALA A 150 -7.35 11.07 -8.41
CA ALA A 150 -7.46 11.18 -6.95
C ALA A 150 -6.52 12.27 -6.42
N LEU A 151 -5.25 12.28 -6.84
CA LEU A 151 -4.26 13.22 -6.29
C LEU A 151 -4.58 14.69 -6.57
N LYS A 152 -5.28 15.03 -7.66
CA LYS A 152 -5.72 16.41 -7.94
C LYS A 152 -6.84 16.90 -7.03
N GLN A 153 -7.50 16.03 -6.29
CA GLN A 153 -8.57 16.41 -5.36
C GLN A 153 -8.02 16.87 -4.00
N VAL A 154 -6.72 16.73 -3.79
CA VAL A 154 -6.04 17.13 -2.56
C VAL A 154 -4.89 18.08 -2.87
N LYS A 155 -4.51 18.87 -1.89
CA LYS A 155 -3.28 19.65 -1.89
C LYS A 155 -2.11 18.76 -1.49
N LEU A 156 -1.07 18.76 -2.31
CA LEU A 156 0.19 18.06 -2.06
C LEU A 156 1.28 19.07 -1.68
N VAL A 157 1.92 18.88 -0.53
CA VAL A 157 3.07 19.67 -0.10
C VAL A 157 4.21 18.72 0.25
N GLN A 158 5.28 18.71 -0.54
CA GLN A 158 6.46 17.91 -0.26
C GLN A 158 7.55 18.77 0.40
N GLN A 159 8.05 18.31 1.56
CA GLN A 159 9.17 18.91 2.27
C GLN A 159 10.19 17.82 2.64
N GLY A 160 11.31 17.79 1.92
CA GLY A 160 12.29 16.72 2.07
C GLY A 160 11.69 15.34 1.75
N LYS A 161 11.65 14.47 2.75
CA LYS A 161 11.10 13.10 2.65
C LYS A 161 9.66 12.97 3.15
N THR A 162 9.03 14.08 3.55
CA THR A 162 7.64 14.09 4.00
C THR A 162 6.77 14.66 2.88
N LEU A 163 5.66 13.98 2.59
CA LEU A 163 4.58 14.47 1.75
C LEU A 163 3.34 14.66 2.61
N THR A 164 2.82 15.89 2.64
CA THR A 164 1.56 16.21 3.27
C THR A 164 0.45 16.23 2.22
N LEU A 165 -0.61 15.48 2.46
CA LEU A 165 -1.88 15.52 1.72
C LEU A 165 -2.89 16.28 2.58
N SER A 166 -3.66 17.19 1.99
CA SER A 166 -4.72 17.90 2.70
C SER A 166 -5.87 18.27 1.78
N GLU A 167 -7.08 18.36 2.33
CA GLU A 167 -8.24 18.91 1.61
C GLU A 167 -8.05 20.41 1.31
N TYR A 168 -8.81 20.91 0.35
CA TYR A 168 -8.77 22.31 -0.09
C TYR A 168 -9.39 23.28 0.91
#